data_AF-A0A6M8VI53-F1
#
_entry.id   AF-A0A6M8VI53-F1
#
_cell.length_a   1.000
_cell.length_b   1.000
_cell.length_c   1.000
_cell.angle_alpha   90.00
_cell.angle_beta   90.00
_cell.angle_gamma   90.00
#
_symmetry.space_group_name_H-M   'P 1'
#
loop_
_entity.id
_entity.type
_entity.pdbx_description
1 polymer ?
#
loop_
_entity_poly.entity_id
_entity_poly.type
_entity_poly.pdbx_seq_one_letter_code
_entity_poly.pdbx_strand_id
1 'polypeptide(L)'
;MNAGFYELRLAPIVSDLSQVVVSLGLISVSAGYVSAIIGDTSLLHTQAFWLRLVLLLATVSFTCYALLGYVADMTAGANTTWAADTRSPARIIVLFLVDLVMLGLQGWMYGVLLVIDIADIGTTEVARSFDFELTHLVMLAGLAAAWHATTFLWHLLAGSPIRGQLSHLLFLLAFGGLALAAAGWELAEPDGQWIWALAYTAVVLALFFTRGRTLVRQALESDRRHPAENHYR
;
A
#
# COMPACT_ATOMS: atom_id res chain seq x y z
N MET A 1 6.97 29.27 4.12
CA MET A 1 8.17 28.41 4.28
C MET A 1 8.54 27.93 2.89
N ASN A 2 9.82 28.04 2.48
CA ASN A 2 10.22 27.53 1.16
C ASN A 2 10.27 26.00 1.21
N ALA A 3 9.40 25.33 0.46
CA ALA A 3 9.42 23.88 0.28
C ALA A 3 10.80 23.42 -0.22
N GLY A 4 11.29 22.29 0.28
CA GLY A 4 12.59 21.74 -0.07
C GLY A 4 12.63 21.17 -1.50
N PHE A 5 13.84 20.86 -1.97
CA PHE A 5 14.05 20.26 -3.31
C PHE A 5 13.26 18.96 -3.48
N TYR A 6 13.18 18.15 -2.42
CA TYR A 6 12.47 16.87 -2.47
C TYR A 6 10.99 17.05 -2.74
N GLU A 7 10.32 17.88 -1.94
CA GLU A 7 8.89 18.13 -2.02
C GLU A 7 8.51 18.79 -3.35
N LEU A 8 9.37 19.65 -3.89
CA LEU A 8 9.13 20.36 -5.15
C LEU A 8 9.43 19.54 -6.40
N ARG A 9 10.33 18.56 -6.33
CA ARG A 9 10.87 17.89 -7.53
C ARG A 9 10.72 16.38 -7.50
N LEU A 10 11.01 15.73 -6.37
CA LEU A 10 10.98 14.27 -6.27
C LEU A 10 9.63 13.74 -5.81
N ALA A 11 8.97 14.42 -4.88
CA ALA A 11 7.69 13.96 -4.36
C ALA A 11 6.59 13.84 -5.42
N PRO A 12 6.45 14.79 -6.38
CA PRO A 12 5.53 14.63 -7.51
C PRO A 12 5.88 13.40 -8.37
N ILE A 13 7.16 13.18 -8.67
CA ILE A 13 7.62 12.01 -9.46
C ILE A 13 7.24 10.71 -8.74
N VAL A 14 7.47 10.61 -7.43
CA VAL A 14 7.09 9.42 -6.65
C VAL A 14 5.57 9.23 -6.63
N SER A 15 4.80 10.31 -6.48
CA SER A 15 3.33 10.26 -6.57
C SER A 15 2.87 9.74 -7.93
N ASP A 16 3.43 10.25 -9.02
CA ASP A 16 3.10 9.83 -10.39
C ASP A 16 3.47 8.37 -10.62
N LEU A 17 4.66 7.95 -10.20
CA LEU A 17 5.08 6.55 -10.25
C LEU A 17 4.18 5.64 -9.39
N SER A 18 3.72 6.11 -8.22
CA SER A 18 2.74 5.38 -7.39
C SER A 18 1.45 5.13 -8.16
N GLN A 19 0.91 6.17 -8.80
CA GLN A 19 -0.31 6.06 -9.59
C GLN A 19 -0.14 5.09 -10.77
N VAL A 20 1.02 5.12 -11.45
CA VAL A 20 1.34 4.18 -12.54
C VAL A 20 1.41 2.74 -12.02
N VAL A 21 2.14 2.49 -10.94
CA VAL A 21 2.26 1.14 -10.35
C VAL A 21 0.90 0.60 -9.91
N VAL A 22 0.09 1.43 -9.23
CA VAL A 22 -1.26 1.06 -8.80
C VAL A 22 -2.16 0.80 -10.00
N SER A 23 -2.13 1.65 -11.02
CA SER A 23 -2.96 1.50 -12.22
C SER A 23 -2.58 0.26 -13.01
N LEU A 24 -1.29 0.02 -13.24
CA LEU A 24 -0.81 -1.18 -13.91
C LEU A 24 -1.15 -2.44 -13.11
N GLY A 25 -0.91 -2.45 -11.80
CA GLY A 25 -1.28 -3.56 -10.93
C GLY A 25 -2.78 -3.86 -10.97
N LEU A 26 -3.62 -2.82 -10.86
CA LEU A 26 -5.08 -2.95 -10.97
C LEU A 26 -5.52 -3.50 -12.33
N ILE A 27 -4.97 -2.98 -13.43
CA ILE A 27 -5.31 -3.45 -14.79
C ILE A 27 -4.87 -4.90 -14.96
N SER A 28 -3.63 -5.25 -14.62
CA SER A 28 -3.09 -6.60 -14.78
C SER A 28 -3.88 -7.62 -13.95
N VAL A 29 -4.17 -7.30 -12.68
CA VAL A 29 -4.96 -8.18 -11.83
C VAL A 29 -6.39 -8.27 -12.36
N SER A 30 -7.07 -7.15 -12.61
CA SER A 30 -8.47 -7.17 -13.06
C SER A 30 -8.66 -7.89 -14.40
N ALA A 31 -7.75 -7.66 -15.37
CA ALA A 31 -7.75 -8.38 -16.63
C ALA A 31 -7.62 -9.89 -16.42
N GLY A 32 -6.79 -10.30 -15.45
CA GLY A 32 -6.66 -11.70 -15.07
C GLY A 32 -7.94 -12.33 -14.53
N TYR A 33 -8.67 -11.62 -13.67
CA TYR A 33 -9.95 -12.11 -13.15
C TYR A 33 -11.01 -12.16 -14.25
N VAL A 34 -11.09 -11.13 -15.10
CA VAL A 34 -12.02 -11.11 -16.23
C VAL A 34 -11.75 -12.28 -17.18
N SER A 35 -10.49 -12.51 -17.56
CA SER A 35 -10.11 -13.63 -18.41
C SER A 35 -10.49 -14.98 -17.80
N ALA A 36 -10.19 -15.18 -16.51
CA ALA A 36 -10.53 -16.40 -15.80
C ALA A 36 -12.05 -16.66 -15.77
N ILE A 37 -12.87 -15.63 -15.49
CA ILE A 37 -14.34 -15.75 -15.44
C ILE A 37 -14.93 -16.02 -16.84
N ILE A 38 -14.37 -15.43 -17.90
CA ILE A 38 -14.80 -15.71 -19.28
C ILE A 38 -14.48 -17.16 -19.65
N GLY A 39 -13.33 -17.68 -19.22
CA GLY A 39 -12.93 -19.08 -19.42
C GLY A 39 -13.78 -20.08 -18.63
N ASP A 40 -14.13 -19.75 -17.38
CA ASP A 40 -14.98 -20.58 -16.52
C ASP A 40 -15.85 -19.73 -15.58
N THR A 41 -17.14 -19.64 -15.89
CA THR A 41 -18.10 -18.86 -15.09
C THR A 41 -18.44 -19.50 -13.75
N SER A 42 -18.17 -20.80 -13.57
CA SER A 42 -18.43 -21.49 -12.30
C SER A 42 -17.56 -20.96 -11.16
N LEU A 43 -16.42 -20.33 -11.49
CA LEU A 43 -15.53 -19.66 -10.54
C LEU A 43 -16.23 -18.61 -9.67
N LEU A 44 -17.26 -17.93 -10.20
CA LEU A 44 -18.05 -16.93 -9.45
C LEU A 44 -18.78 -17.53 -8.25
N HIS A 45 -18.99 -18.84 -8.23
CA HIS A 45 -19.65 -19.56 -7.15
C HIS A 45 -18.65 -20.17 -6.15
N THR A 46 -17.34 -20.01 -6.38
CA THR A 46 -16.30 -20.54 -5.50
C THR A 46 -16.00 -19.58 -4.36
N GLN A 47 -15.71 -20.11 -3.18
CA GLN A 47 -15.29 -19.33 -2.02
C GLN A 47 -13.96 -18.59 -2.27
N ALA A 48 -13.06 -19.23 -3.01
CA ALA A 48 -11.75 -18.66 -3.37
C ALA A 48 -11.90 -17.36 -4.17
N PHE A 49 -12.89 -17.27 -5.08
CA PHE A 49 -13.22 -16.05 -5.82
C PHE A 49 -13.53 -14.87 -4.91
N TRP A 50 -14.47 -15.06 -3.99
CA TRP A 50 -14.90 -13.99 -3.10
C TRP A 50 -13.80 -13.60 -2.11
N LEU A 51 -13.04 -14.56 -1.60
CA LEU A 51 -11.89 -14.29 -0.72
C LEU A 51 -10.84 -13.43 -1.42
N ARG A 52 -10.45 -13.83 -2.64
CA ARG A 52 -9.51 -13.08 -3.49
C ARG A 52 -10.01 -11.66 -3.79
N LEU A 53 -11.30 -11.52 -4.12
CA LEU A 53 -11.90 -10.21 -4.38
C LEU A 53 -11.85 -9.29 -3.15
N VAL A 54 -12.17 -9.83 -1.97
CA VAL A 54 -12.08 -9.06 -0.71
C VAL A 54 -10.65 -8.62 -0.42
N LEU A 55 -9.67 -9.52 -0.60
CA LEU A 55 -8.25 -9.19 -0.41
C LEU A 55 -7.74 -8.20 -1.46
N LEU A 56 -8.25 -8.25 -2.69
CA LEU A 56 -7.98 -7.25 -3.72
C LEU A 56 -8.53 -5.88 -3.31
N LEU A 57 -9.80 -5.80 -2.90
CA LEU A 57 -10.39 -4.54 -2.44
C LEU A 57 -9.67 -3.99 -1.20
N ALA A 58 -9.23 -4.84 -0.27
CA ALA A 58 -8.41 -4.45 0.85
C ALA A 58 -7.03 -3.92 0.41
N THR A 59 -6.39 -4.56 -0.57
CA THR A 59 -5.10 -4.12 -1.12
C THR A 59 -5.24 -2.77 -1.85
N VAL A 60 -6.29 -2.59 -2.64
CA VAL A 60 -6.63 -1.30 -3.27
C VAL A 60 -6.88 -0.23 -2.23
N SER A 61 -7.61 -0.56 -1.17
CA SER A 61 -7.83 0.36 -0.06
C SER A 61 -6.48 0.76 0.57
N PHE A 62 -5.62 -0.21 0.87
CA PHE A 62 -4.29 0.05 1.41
C PHE A 62 -3.46 1.00 0.52
N THR A 63 -3.42 0.77 -0.80
CA THR A 63 -2.67 1.64 -1.72
C THR A 63 -3.30 3.02 -1.87
N CYS A 64 -4.63 3.14 -1.85
CA CYS A 64 -5.31 4.43 -1.76
C CYS A 64 -4.94 5.18 -0.49
N TYR A 65 -4.88 4.51 0.67
CA TYR A 65 -4.40 5.12 1.92
C TYR A 65 -2.95 5.59 1.77
N ALA A 66 -2.08 4.76 1.20
CA ALA A 66 -0.66 5.12 1.03
C ALA A 66 -0.51 6.37 0.15
N LEU A 67 -1.23 6.45 -0.97
CA LEU A 67 -1.23 7.64 -1.84
C LEU A 67 -1.78 8.87 -1.12
N LEU A 68 -2.93 8.73 -0.46
CA LEU A 68 -3.58 9.81 0.29
C LEU A 68 -2.66 10.33 1.41
N GLY A 69 -2.05 9.42 2.17
CA GLY A 69 -1.15 9.74 3.25
C GLY A 69 0.12 10.42 2.75
N TYR A 70 0.70 9.92 1.66
CA TYR A 70 1.88 10.51 1.03
C TYR A 70 1.60 11.94 0.55
N VAL A 71 0.53 12.15 -0.21
CA VAL A 71 0.15 13.50 -0.68
C VAL A 71 -0.13 14.42 0.50
N ALA A 72 -0.89 13.97 1.51
CA ALA A 72 -1.22 14.79 2.67
C ALA A 72 0.01 15.15 3.51
N ASP A 73 0.96 14.23 3.71
CA ASP A 73 2.21 14.49 4.42
C ASP A 73 3.06 15.54 3.66
N MET A 74 3.09 15.47 2.32
CA MET A 74 3.80 16.45 1.48
C MET A 74 3.11 17.83 1.43
N THR A 75 1.78 17.90 1.43
CA THR A 75 1.02 19.16 1.39
C THR A 75 0.97 19.87 2.73
N ALA A 76 0.77 19.13 3.83
CA ALA A 76 0.56 19.74 5.13
C ALA A 76 1.86 20.35 5.70
N GLY A 77 3.03 19.84 5.32
CA GLY A 77 4.32 20.20 5.94
C GLY A 77 4.35 20.02 7.47
N ALA A 78 3.28 19.46 8.05
CA ALA A 78 2.93 19.57 9.47
C ALA A 78 3.43 18.38 10.30
N ASN A 79 3.63 17.22 9.66
CA ASN A 79 4.23 16.02 10.27
C ASN A 79 5.58 15.66 9.64
N THR A 80 6.01 16.41 8.64
CA THR A 80 7.35 16.34 8.08
C THR A 80 7.85 17.77 8.03
N THR A 81 8.11 18.36 9.21
CA THR A 81 9.03 19.47 9.28
C THR A 81 10.36 18.91 8.80
N TRP A 82 10.58 18.92 7.49
CA TRP A 82 11.90 18.75 6.91
C TRP A 82 12.75 19.77 7.65
N ALA A 83 13.58 19.31 8.59
CA ALA A 83 14.50 20.18 9.25
C ALA A 83 15.27 20.85 8.11
N ALA A 84 15.12 22.17 7.97
CA ALA A 84 15.70 22.93 6.88
C ALA A 84 17.24 22.75 6.79
N ASP A 85 17.79 22.13 7.83
CA ASP A 85 19.18 21.89 8.15
C ASP A 85 19.69 20.51 7.64
N THR A 86 18.81 19.59 7.19
CA THR A 86 19.20 18.21 6.81
C THR A 86 19.35 17.94 5.31
N ARG A 87 19.73 18.96 4.53
CA ARG A 87 19.81 18.99 3.05
C ARG A 87 20.99 18.22 2.42
N SER A 88 21.49 17.14 3.03
CA SER A 88 22.59 16.41 2.38
C SER A 88 22.08 15.68 1.13
N PRO A 89 22.77 15.80 -0.03
CA PRO A 89 22.37 15.09 -1.24
C PRO A 89 22.23 13.57 -1.04
N ALA A 90 23.12 12.99 -0.22
CA ALA A 90 23.05 11.57 0.13
C ALA A 90 21.73 11.19 0.81
N ARG A 91 21.23 12.01 1.75
CA ARG A 91 19.97 11.76 2.45
C ARG A 91 18.76 11.85 1.50
N ILE A 92 18.77 12.82 0.58
CA ILE A 92 17.76 12.97 -0.47
C ILE A 92 17.72 11.71 -1.36
N ILE A 93 18.88 11.22 -1.79
CA ILE A 93 18.98 9.99 -2.60
C ILE A 93 18.44 8.80 -1.82
N VAL A 94 18.82 8.63 -0.55
CA VAL A 94 18.34 7.51 0.27
C VAL A 94 16.83 7.56 0.46
N LEU A 95 16.25 8.73 0.76
CA LEU A 95 14.79 8.88 0.88
C LEU A 95 14.07 8.48 -0.41
N PHE A 96 14.59 8.93 -1.55
CA PHE A 96 14.03 8.56 -2.85
C PHE A 96 14.12 7.05 -3.10
N LEU A 97 15.26 6.41 -2.80
CA LEU A 97 15.40 4.96 -2.92
C LEU A 97 14.43 4.20 -1.99
N VAL A 98 14.20 4.71 -0.77
CA VAL A 98 13.22 4.13 0.16
C VAL A 98 11.80 4.25 -0.39
N ASP A 99 11.44 5.37 -1.02
CA ASP A 99 10.16 5.51 -1.72
C ASP A 99 10.03 4.52 -2.89
N LEU A 100 11.09 4.30 -3.67
CA LEU A 100 11.08 3.29 -4.74
C LEU A 100 10.88 1.87 -4.19
N VAL A 101 11.43 1.55 -3.02
CA VAL A 101 11.16 0.27 -2.35
C VAL A 101 9.70 0.19 -1.90
N MET A 102 9.13 1.27 -1.34
CA MET A 102 7.71 1.32 -0.99
C MET A 102 6.81 1.06 -2.19
N LEU A 103 7.13 1.65 -3.35
CA LEU A 103 6.43 1.40 -4.62
C LEU A 103 6.52 -0.08 -5.04
N GLY A 104 7.73 -0.66 -4.99
CA GLY A 104 7.94 -2.07 -5.31
C GLY A 104 7.11 -3.01 -4.42
N LEU A 105 7.04 -2.72 -3.11
CA LEU A 105 6.24 -3.48 -2.16
C LEU A 105 4.74 -3.42 -2.47
N GLN A 106 4.22 -2.24 -2.85
CA GLN A 106 2.82 -2.10 -3.31
C GLN A 106 2.57 -2.91 -4.59
N GLY A 107 3.48 -2.84 -5.56
CA GLY A 107 3.41 -3.63 -6.78
C GLY A 107 3.40 -5.14 -6.50
N TRP A 108 4.24 -5.60 -5.58
CA TRP A 108 4.27 -7.01 -5.18
C TRP A 108 2.99 -7.49 -4.49
N MET A 109 2.27 -6.64 -3.76
CA MET A 109 0.96 -7.02 -3.21
C MET A 109 -0.04 -7.36 -4.33
N TYR A 110 -0.07 -6.58 -5.41
CA TYR A 110 -0.86 -6.92 -6.59
C TYR A 110 -0.36 -8.21 -7.25
N GLY A 111 0.95 -8.42 -7.30
CA GLY A 111 1.56 -9.66 -7.79
C GLY A 111 1.10 -10.91 -7.03
N VAL A 112 0.98 -10.83 -5.70
CA VAL A 112 0.47 -11.94 -4.87
C VAL A 112 -0.99 -12.28 -5.19
N LEU A 113 -1.79 -11.31 -5.64
CA LEU A 113 -3.19 -11.48 -5.98
C LEU A 113 -3.45 -11.87 -7.44
N LEU A 114 -2.39 -11.90 -8.26
CA LEU A 114 -2.48 -12.23 -9.67
C LEU A 114 -2.92 -13.68 -9.85
N VAL A 115 -3.83 -13.91 -10.80
CA VAL A 115 -4.40 -15.23 -11.11
C VAL A 115 -3.79 -15.83 -12.37
N ILE A 116 -3.13 -15.01 -13.21
CA ILE A 116 -2.49 -15.44 -14.46
C ILE A 116 -0.98 -15.62 -14.24
N ASP A 117 -0.41 -16.68 -14.80
CA ASP A 117 1.04 -16.77 -14.98
C ASP A 117 1.44 -15.87 -16.16
N ILE A 118 2.15 -14.77 -15.89
CA ILE A 118 2.52 -13.76 -16.91
C ILE A 118 3.36 -14.40 -18.04
N ALA A 119 4.00 -15.54 -17.77
CA ALA A 119 4.74 -16.32 -18.75
C ALA A 119 3.86 -17.04 -19.80
N ASP A 120 2.56 -17.24 -19.53
CA ASP A 120 1.63 -18.00 -20.39
C ASP A 120 0.69 -17.10 -21.21
N ILE A 121 1.01 -15.81 -21.35
CA ILE A 121 0.32 -14.92 -22.30
C ILE A 121 0.70 -15.35 -23.73
N GLY A 122 0.01 -16.36 -24.26
CA GLY A 122 0.15 -16.83 -25.65
C GLY A 122 0.20 -18.35 -25.86
N THR A 123 0.30 -19.16 -24.80
CA THR A 123 0.32 -20.63 -24.90
C THR A 123 -0.70 -21.26 -23.95
N THR A 124 -1.42 -22.25 -24.46
CA THR A 124 -2.46 -23.08 -23.80
C THR A 124 -2.59 -22.87 -22.29
N GLU A 125 -3.66 -22.18 -21.92
CA GLU A 125 -4.09 -21.80 -20.58
C GLU A 125 -4.08 -22.97 -19.59
N VAL A 126 -2.97 -23.19 -18.91
CA VAL A 126 -3.04 -23.85 -17.60
C VAL A 126 -3.34 -22.74 -16.62
N ALA A 127 -4.63 -22.40 -16.49
CA ALA A 127 -5.09 -21.60 -15.37
C ALA A 127 -4.54 -22.26 -14.10
N ARG A 128 -3.62 -21.58 -13.38
CA ARG A 128 -3.25 -22.01 -12.04
C ARG A 128 -4.53 -22.21 -11.25
N SER A 129 -4.54 -23.18 -10.33
CA SER A 129 -5.72 -23.37 -9.49
C SER A 129 -6.10 -22.03 -8.88
N PHE A 130 -7.37 -21.67 -9.04
CA PHE A 130 -7.91 -20.41 -8.53
C PHE A 130 -7.83 -20.34 -6.99
N ASP A 131 -7.48 -21.45 -6.35
CA ASP A 131 -7.26 -21.62 -4.93
C ASP A 131 -6.29 -20.60 -4.34
N PHE A 132 -6.56 -20.20 -3.10
CA PHE A 132 -5.76 -19.21 -2.38
C PHE A 132 -4.99 -19.92 -1.27
N GLU A 133 -3.68 -20.10 -1.48
CA GLU A 133 -2.82 -20.75 -0.49
C GLU A 133 -2.49 -19.84 0.70
N LEU A 134 -2.22 -20.46 1.85
CA LEU A 134 -1.75 -19.81 3.08
C LEU A 134 -0.54 -18.88 2.83
N THR A 135 0.36 -19.30 1.93
CA THR A 135 1.53 -18.51 1.52
C THR A 135 1.14 -17.13 1.01
N HIS A 136 0.03 -16.99 0.28
CA HIS A 136 -0.44 -15.70 -0.21
C HIS A 136 -0.91 -14.79 0.95
N LEU A 137 -1.55 -15.33 1.98
CA LEU A 137 -1.95 -14.58 3.18
C LEU A 137 -0.71 -14.06 3.93
N VAL A 138 0.28 -14.94 4.15
CA VAL A 138 1.57 -14.58 4.77
C VAL A 138 2.28 -13.49 3.96
N MET A 139 2.34 -13.64 2.64
CA MET A 139 2.99 -12.68 1.75
C MET A 139 2.28 -11.32 1.75
N LEU A 140 0.94 -11.28 1.68
CA LEU A 140 0.20 -10.01 1.71
C LEU A 140 0.45 -9.24 3.01
N ALA A 141 0.29 -9.89 4.16
CA ALA A 141 0.52 -9.25 5.44
C ALA A 141 2.01 -8.92 5.66
N GLY A 142 2.93 -9.80 5.22
CA GLY A 142 4.37 -9.58 5.28
C GLY A 142 4.81 -8.38 4.43
N LEU A 143 4.28 -8.23 3.23
CA LEU A 143 4.53 -7.07 2.36
C LEU A 143 3.95 -5.79 2.95
N ALA A 144 2.76 -5.84 3.58
CA ALA A 144 2.17 -4.69 4.25
C ALA A 144 2.99 -4.27 5.48
N ALA A 145 3.45 -5.24 6.26
CA ALA A 145 4.39 -5.02 7.36
C ALA A 145 5.69 -4.39 6.84
N ALA A 146 6.30 -4.96 5.79
CA ALA A 146 7.51 -4.42 5.18
C ALA A 146 7.31 -2.98 4.67
N TRP A 147 6.15 -2.68 4.08
CA TRP A 147 5.81 -1.32 3.65
C TRP A 147 5.75 -0.36 4.84
N HIS A 148 5.12 -0.76 5.95
CA HIS A 148 5.11 0.05 7.17
C HIS A 148 6.51 0.21 7.79
N ALA A 149 7.37 -0.81 7.71
CA ALA A 149 8.76 -0.71 8.15
C ALA A 149 9.56 0.29 7.30
N THR A 150 9.40 0.27 5.97
CA THR A 150 10.07 1.23 5.09
C THR A 150 9.54 2.64 5.29
N THR A 151 8.23 2.84 5.50
CA THR A 151 7.71 4.17 5.85
C THR A 151 8.17 4.65 7.22
N PHE A 152 8.31 3.75 8.20
CA PHE A 152 8.91 4.08 9.49
C PHE A 152 10.36 4.55 9.34
N LEU A 153 11.18 3.80 8.58
CA LEU A 153 12.55 4.20 8.23
C LEU A 153 12.59 5.53 7.50
N TRP A 154 11.66 5.75 6.57
CA TRP A 154 11.51 7.02 5.87
C TRP A 154 11.26 8.17 6.86
N HIS A 155 10.34 8.02 7.81
CA HIS A 155 10.07 9.05 8.83
C HIS A 155 11.26 9.30 9.76
N LEU A 156 12.03 8.27 10.13
CA LEU A 156 13.27 8.43 10.88
C LEU A 156 14.29 9.24 10.08
N LEU A 157 14.48 8.86 8.81
CA LEU A 157 15.37 9.55 7.87
C LEU A 157 14.83 10.92 7.47
N ALA A 158 13.55 11.22 7.60
CA ALA A 158 13.00 12.55 7.35
C ALA A 158 13.06 13.46 8.60
N GLY A 159 13.33 12.88 9.78
CA GLY A 159 13.27 13.62 11.05
C GLY A 159 11.85 13.99 11.46
N SER A 160 10.85 13.18 11.07
CA SER A 160 9.44 13.42 11.40
C SER A 160 9.16 13.29 12.90
N PRO A 161 8.11 13.91 13.45
CA PRO A 161 7.71 13.75 14.84
C PRO A 161 7.46 12.29 15.21
N ILE A 162 7.78 11.95 16.47
CA ILE A 162 7.67 10.59 16.99
C ILE A 162 6.27 9.99 16.85
N ARG A 163 5.21 10.82 16.88
CA ARG A 163 3.83 10.36 16.70
C ARG A 163 3.60 9.74 15.31
N GLY A 164 4.19 10.33 14.26
CA GLY A 164 4.14 9.78 12.91
C GLY A 164 4.85 8.43 12.85
N GLN A 165 6.04 8.35 13.44
CA GLN A 165 6.84 7.11 13.52
C GLN A 165 6.09 6.00 14.28
N LEU A 166 5.59 6.28 15.49
CA LEU A 166 4.89 5.29 16.33
C LEU A 166 3.65 4.71 15.66
N SER A 167 2.93 5.49 14.85
CA SER A 167 1.78 4.94 14.13
C SER A 167 2.21 3.93 13.07
N HIS A 168 3.28 4.16 12.30
CA HIS A 168 3.79 3.14 11.36
C HIS A 168 4.35 1.92 12.09
N LEU A 169 4.99 2.11 13.24
CA LEU A 169 5.44 1.00 14.07
C LEU A 169 4.25 0.14 14.57
N LEU A 170 3.16 0.76 14.99
CA LEU A 170 1.95 0.04 15.41
C LEU A 170 1.37 -0.81 14.27
N PHE A 171 1.28 -0.25 13.06
CA PHE A 171 0.77 -0.98 11.90
C PHE A 171 1.76 -2.04 11.38
N LEU A 172 3.07 -1.78 11.47
CA LEU A 172 4.11 -2.80 11.24
C LEU A 172 3.88 -4.00 12.16
N LEU A 173 3.65 -3.78 13.45
CA LEU A 173 3.38 -4.85 14.41
C LEU A 173 2.04 -5.54 14.13
N ALA A 174 1.00 -4.81 13.74
CA ALA A 174 -0.31 -5.38 13.42
C ALA A 174 -0.24 -6.30 12.20
N PHE A 175 0.36 -5.84 11.09
CA PHE A 175 0.53 -6.67 9.89
C PHE A 175 1.56 -7.78 10.09
N GLY A 176 2.64 -7.53 10.84
CA GLY A 176 3.60 -8.57 11.22
C GLY A 176 2.95 -9.66 12.06
N GLY A 177 2.07 -9.28 12.99
CA GLY A 177 1.24 -10.20 13.77
C GLY A 177 0.29 -11.03 12.89
N LEU A 178 -0.35 -10.41 11.90
CA LEU A 178 -1.19 -11.14 10.93
C LEU A 178 -0.39 -12.10 10.05
N ALA A 179 0.84 -11.73 9.66
CA ALA A 179 1.72 -12.60 8.89
C ALA A 179 2.18 -13.81 9.71
N LEU A 180 2.57 -13.59 10.97
CA LEU A 180 2.91 -14.67 11.90
C LEU A 180 1.71 -15.55 12.23
N ALA A 181 0.52 -14.94 12.42
CA ALA A 181 -0.71 -15.69 12.60
C ALA A 181 -1.02 -16.54 11.37
N ALA A 182 -0.85 -16.02 10.15
CA ALA A 182 -1.03 -16.81 8.95
C ALA A 182 -0.01 -17.95 8.83
N ALA A 183 1.24 -17.75 9.24
CA ALA A 183 2.27 -18.77 9.16
C ALA A 183 2.16 -19.86 10.23
N GLY A 184 1.64 -19.53 11.41
CA GLY A 184 1.59 -20.42 12.58
C GLY A 184 0.22 -20.99 12.92
N TRP A 185 -0.87 -20.39 12.43
CA TRP A 185 -2.22 -20.92 12.61
C TRP A 185 -2.53 -21.83 11.42
N GLU A 186 -3.09 -23.02 11.69
CA GLU A 186 -3.70 -23.91 10.69
C GLU A 186 -4.93 -23.27 10.01
N LEU A 187 -4.78 -22.10 9.37
CA LEU A 187 -5.79 -21.45 8.53
C LEU A 187 -6.01 -22.22 7.21
N ALA A 188 -5.68 -23.51 7.17
CA ALA A 188 -5.96 -24.38 6.05
C ALA A 188 -7.47 -24.53 5.85
N GLU A 189 -8.26 -24.40 6.92
CA GLU A 189 -9.71 -24.43 6.83
C GLU A 189 -10.29 -23.12 6.24
N PRO A 190 -11.29 -23.21 5.36
CA PRO A 190 -11.84 -22.04 4.65
C PRO A 190 -12.39 -20.94 5.58
N ASP A 191 -12.96 -21.31 6.73
CA ASP A 191 -13.47 -20.35 7.72
C ASP A 191 -12.33 -19.55 8.37
N GLY A 192 -11.19 -20.19 8.63
CA GLY A 192 -9.99 -19.54 9.14
C GLY A 192 -9.48 -18.47 8.17
N GLN A 193 -9.48 -18.78 6.87
CA GLN A 193 -9.07 -17.82 5.83
C GLN A 193 -9.97 -16.59 5.79
N TRP A 194 -11.29 -16.75 5.94
CA TRP A 194 -12.21 -15.62 6.02
C TRP A 194 -12.01 -14.77 7.26
N ILE A 195 -11.89 -15.39 8.43
CA ILE A 195 -11.62 -14.67 9.68
C ILE A 195 -10.34 -13.84 9.54
N TRP A 196 -9.30 -14.44 8.96
CA TRP A 196 -8.05 -13.74 8.70
C TRP A 196 -8.22 -12.60 7.71
N ALA A 197 -8.92 -12.81 6.58
CA ALA A 197 -9.14 -11.77 5.58
C ALA A 197 -9.96 -10.60 6.13
N LEU A 198 -10.94 -10.87 6.97
CA LEU A 198 -11.71 -9.84 7.68
C LEU A 198 -10.82 -9.08 8.67
N ALA A 199 -9.95 -9.76 9.42
CA ALA A 199 -9.00 -9.11 10.33
C ALA A 199 -8.00 -8.23 9.56
N TYR A 200 -7.44 -8.74 8.45
CA TYR A 200 -6.58 -7.97 7.55
C TYR A 200 -7.30 -6.71 7.03
N THR A 201 -8.53 -6.87 6.53
CA THR A 201 -9.34 -5.76 6.04
C THR A 201 -9.63 -4.74 7.15
N ALA A 202 -9.92 -5.20 8.37
CA ALA A 202 -10.16 -4.32 9.51
C ALA A 202 -8.91 -3.50 9.87
N VAL A 203 -7.72 -4.10 9.83
CA VAL A 203 -6.45 -3.37 10.03
C VAL A 203 -6.23 -2.33 8.93
N VAL A 204 -6.51 -2.67 7.67
CA VAL A 204 -6.45 -1.71 6.54
C VAL A 204 -7.43 -0.55 6.74
N LEU A 205 -8.68 -0.83 7.11
CA LEU A 205 -9.67 0.23 7.37
C LEU A 205 -9.29 1.10 8.57
N ALA A 206 -8.69 0.51 9.61
CA ALA A 206 -8.17 1.27 10.74
C ALA A 206 -7.12 2.31 10.32
N LEU A 207 -6.30 2.04 9.29
CA LEU A 207 -5.37 3.05 8.72
C LEU A 207 -6.12 4.30 8.25
N PHE A 208 -7.21 4.13 7.49
CA PHE A 208 -8.03 5.25 6.99
C PHE A 208 -8.66 6.04 8.11
N PHE A 209 -9.34 5.37 9.03
CA PHE A 209 -10.15 6.06 10.04
C PHE A 209 -9.31 6.69 11.15
N THR A 210 -8.12 6.17 11.42
CA THR A 210 -7.21 6.74 12.43
C THR A 210 -6.25 7.76 11.82
N ARG A 211 -5.33 7.30 10.97
CA ARG A 211 -4.27 8.14 10.39
C ARG A 211 -4.77 8.92 9.17
N GLY A 212 -5.40 8.27 8.21
CA GLY A 212 -5.88 8.91 6.97
C GLY A 212 -6.77 10.12 7.24
N ARG A 213 -7.75 9.98 8.13
CA ARG A 213 -8.64 11.08 8.54
C ARG A 213 -7.87 12.24 9.19
N THR A 214 -6.88 11.93 10.01
CA THR A 214 -6.06 12.95 10.67
C THR A 214 -5.23 13.71 9.64
N LEU A 215 -4.60 13.01 8.69
CA LEU A 215 -3.78 13.60 7.63
C LEU A 215 -4.61 14.48 6.69
N VAL A 216 -5.76 14.00 6.22
CA VAL A 216 -6.65 14.80 5.37
C VAL A 216 -7.12 16.05 6.08
N ARG A 217 -7.50 15.93 7.36
CA ARG A 217 -7.89 17.11 8.16
C ARG A 217 -6.75 18.12 8.25
N GLN A 218 -5.52 17.67 8.50
CA GLN A 218 -4.34 18.55 8.56
C GLN A 218 -4.07 19.23 7.22
N ALA A 219 -4.17 18.50 6.10
CA ALA A 219 -4.00 19.04 4.76
C ALA A 219 -5.06 20.11 4.44
N LEU A 220 -6.34 19.84 4.72
CA LEU A 220 -7.43 20.80 4.54
C LEU A 220 -7.27 22.05 5.42
N GLU A 221 -6.79 21.87 6.66
CA GLU A 221 -6.51 22.99 7.56
C GLU A 221 -5.29 23.82 7.11
N SER A 222 -4.31 23.20 6.45
CA SER A 222 -3.16 23.89 5.85
C SER A 222 -3.57 24.72 4.63
N ASP A 223 -4.35 24.12 3.72
CA ASP A 223 -4.83 24.77 2.50
C ASP A 223 -5.68 26.02 2.81
N ARG A 224 -6.56 25.94 3.80
CA ARG A 224 -7.35 27.10 4.29
C ARG A 224 -6.49 28.25 4.82
N ARG A 225 -5.29 27.98 5.34
CA ARG A 225 -4.39 29.00 5.88
C ARG A 225 -3.55 29.68 4.79
N HIS A 226 -3.36 29.04 3.63
CA HIS A 226 -2.49 29.51 2.56
C HIS A 226 -3.12 29.43 1.14
N PRO A 227 -4.32 29.98 0.90
CA PRO A 227 -5.04 29.81 -0.37
C PRO A 227 -4.37 30.46 -1.58
N ALA A 228 -3.51 31.47 -1.38
CA ALA A 228 -2.88 32.25 -2.46
C ALA A 228 -1.62 31.60 -3.06
N GLU A 229 -0.95 30.67 -2.35
CA GLU A 229 0.28 30.02 -2.83
C GLU A 229 0.00 28.73 -3.64
N ASN A 230 -1.20 28.15 -3.51
CA ASN A 230 -1.58 26.87 -4.14
C ASN A 230 -2.17 26.99 -5.56
N HIS A 231 -2.56 28.20 -6.01
CA HIS A 231 -3.12 28.39 -7.36
C HIS A 231 -2.08 28.53 -8.49
N TYR A 232 -0.78 28.54 -8.15
CA TYR A 232 0.32 28.73 -9.10
C TYR A 232 1.29 27.53 -9.18
N ARG A 233 0.90 26.36 -8.69
CA ARG A 233 1.68 25.11 -8.79
C ARG A 233 0.92 24.04 -9.54
#